data_AF-A0A7S1A5A1-F1
#
_entry.id   AF-A0A7S1A5A1-F1
#
_cell.length_a   1.000
_cell.length_b   1.000
_cell.length_c   1.000
_cell.angle_alpha   90.00
_cell.angle_beta   90.00
_cell.angle_gamma   90.00
#
_symmetry.space_group_name_H-M   'P 1'
#
loop_
_entity.id
_entity.type
_entity.pdbx_description
1 polymer ?
#
loop_
_entity_poly.entity_id
_entity_poly.type
_entity_poly.pdbx_seq_one_letter_code
_entity_poly.pdbx_strand_id
1 'polypeptide(L)'
;MAAHMWVRSLPFQPQISGKYEPVEGRESNGQGVWRQVSGPGWLYNSNESVWFVTVHEHCVGHTGGIIGALAPYGAPEQCAWKRWSGPVGGWVADTDVEVTANAEDGLRIESEQAQLMETRIASAPASLVLNIPHGNLSGTYRFVGRVLNAQPVWEHEEGTGLLFADSFNFWRVADGETGLEEGSGMVQSADISPTTWPSAVAEWKGKAVGGESDTCVPGEWLVDSRIQIS
;
A
#
# COMPACT_ATOMS: atom_id res chain seq x y z
N MET A 1 11.47 20.37 -19.23
CA MET A 1 10.83 19.39 -18.32
C MET A 1 11.05 18.01 -18.90
N ALA A 2 11.32 17.00 -18.06
CA ALA A 2 11.36 15.62 -18.52
C ALA A 2 10.00 15.24 -19.12
N ALA A 3 9.97 14.41 -20.16
CA ALA A 3 8.71 13.96 -20.75
C ALA A 3 8.03 12.89 -19.87
N HIS A 4 8.83 12.18 -19.07
CA HIS A 4 8.42 11.06 -18.24
C HIS A 4 9.33 10.97 -17.02
N MET A 5 8.84 10.31 -15.97
CA MET A 5 9.63 9.88 -14.81
C MET A 5 9.32 8.43 -14.50
N TRP A 6 10.24 7.73 -13.86
CA TRP A 6 10.00 6.40 -13.31
C TRP A 6 10.29 6.42 -11.83
N VAL A 7 9.44 5.74 -11.07
CA VAL A 7 9.60 5.52 -9.63
C VAL A 7 9.82 4.03 -9.42
N ARG A 8 10.88 3.67 -8.71
CA ARG A 8 11.07 2.34 -8.13
C ARG A 8 10.72 2.42 -6.66
N SER A 9 9.93 1.49 -6.16
CA SER A 9 9.65 1.31 -4.73
C SER A 9 9.47 -0.19 -4.44
N LEU A 10 10.41 -1.00 -4.92
CA LEU A 10 10.37 -2.45 -4.83
C LEU A 10 11.36 -2.93 -3.77
N PRO A 11 11.03 -3.95 -2.97
CA PRO A 11 9.81 -4.76 -3.02
C PRO A 11 8.65 -4.21 -2.18
N PHE A 12 8.84 -3.07 -1.52
CA PHE A 12 7.98 -2.61 -0.41
C PHE A 12 6.63 -2.03 -0.84
N GLN A 13 6.58 -1.28 -1.94
CA GLN A 13 5.37 -0.63 -2.46
C GLN A 13 5.30 -0.81 -3.99
N PRO A 14 5.15 -2.05 -4.48
CA PRO A 14 5.18 -2.35 -5.91
C PRO A 14 4.07 -1.66 -6.71
N GLN A 15 2.96 -1.30 -6.06
CA GLN A 15 1.82 -0.64 -6.70
C GLN A 15 2.10 0.80 -7.15
N ILE A 16 3.07 1.49 -6.52
CA ILE A 16 3.48 2.85 -6.93
C ILE A 16 4.74 2.85 -7.80
N SER A 17 5.29 1.67 -8.12
CA SER A 17 6.45 1.56 -9.01
C SER A 17 6.03 1.66 -10.49
N GLY A 18 6.91 2.17 -11.34
CA GLY A 18 6.70 2.25 -12.79
C GLY A 18 6.75 3.67 -13.34
N LYS A 19 6.23 3.84 -14.56
CA LYS A 19 6.27 5.09 -15.32
C LYS A 19 5.22 6.10 -14.87
N TYR A 20 5.60 7.36 -14.85
CA TYR A 20 4.81 8.54 -14.52
C TYR A 20 4.89 9.56 -15.66
N GLU A 21 3.76 10.20 -15.92
CA GLU A 21 3.59 11.24 -16.93
C GLU A 21 3.11 12.54 -16.29
N PRO A 22 3.57 13.70 -16.78
CA PRO A 22 3.16 14.98 -16.23
C PRO A 22 1.68 15.21 -16.56
N VAL A 23 0.92 15.69 -15.57
CA VAL A 23 -0.47 16.07 -15.75
C VAL A 23 -0.51 17.49 -16.31
N GLU A 24 -0.97 17.65 -17.56
CA GLU A 24 -0.95 18.92 -18.26
C GLU A 24 -1.65 20.04 -17.47
N GLY A 25 -0.95 21.17 -17.31
CA GLY A 25 -1.46 22.35 -16.61
C GLY A 25 -1.65 22.18 -15.11
N ARG A 26 -1.27 21.04 -14.52
CA ARG A 26 -1.41 20.79 -13.09
C ARG A 26 -0.09 20.94 -12.37
N GLU A 27 -0.09 21.86 -11.41
CA GLU A 27 1.04 22.13 -10.54
C GLU A 27 0.64 21.99 -9.07
N SER A 28 1.64 21.68 -8.25
CA SER A 28 1.55 21.65 -6.80
C SER A 28 2.81 22.30 -6.25
N ASN A 29 2.66 23.36 -5.45
CA ASN A 29 3.76 24.16 -4.92
C ASN A 29 4.74 24.65 -6.03
N GLY A 30 4.21 25.05 -7.19
CA GLY A 30 5.00 25.51 -8.34
C GLY A 30 5.83 24.42 -9.03
N GLN A 31 5.58 23.14 -8.73
CA GLN A 31 6.18 21.99 -9.39
C GLN A 31 5.11 21.17 -10.12
N GLY A 32 5.49 20.52 -11.22
CA GLY A 32 4.55 19.67 -11.98
C GLY A 32 4.05 18.48 -11.15
N VAL A 33 2.77 18.17 -11.30
CA VAL A 33 2.16 16.94 -10.76
C VAL A 33 2.28 15.84 -11.81
N TRP A 34 2.62 14.63 -11.37
CA TRP A 34 2.79 13.47 -12.25
C TRP A 34 1.86 12.34 -11.83
N ARG A 35 1.33 11.61 -12.81
CA ARG A 35 0.45 10.47 -12.60
C ARG A 35 1.08 9.21 -13.18
N GLN A 36 1.01 8.12 -12.43
CA GLN A 36 1.46 6.81 -12.87
C GLN A 36 0.62 6.34 -14.08
N VAL A 37 1.26 5.80 -15.10
CA VAL A 37 0.61 5.40 -16.36
C VAL A 37 -0.26 4.14 -16.17
N SER A 38 0.25 3.15 -15.44
CA SER A 38 -0.37 1.83 -15.28
C SER A 38 -0.96 1.60 -13.89
N GLY A 39 -1.08 2.64 -13.05
CA GLY A 39 -1.48 2.48 -11.66
C GLY A 39 -2.04 3.74 -11.01
N PRO A 40 -2.31 3.67 -9.70
CA PRO A 40 -2.97 4.75 -8.97
C PRO A 40 -2.02 5.84 -8.44
N GLY A 41 -0.73 5.72 -8.69
CA GLY A 41 0.30 6.59 -8.12
C GLY A 41 0.22 8.05 -8.60
N TRP A 42 0.49 8.96 -7.69
CA TRP A 42 0.61 10.41 -7.90
C TRP A 42 1.90 10.89 -7.26
N LEU A 43 2.77 11.51 -8.06
CA LEU A 43 4.00 12.16 -7.60
C LEU A 43 3.80 13.67 -7.62
N TYR A 44 4.04 14.34 -6.50
CA TYR A 44 3.82 15.77 -6.36
C TYR A 44 4.72 16.38 -5.29
N ASN A 45 4.86 17.71 -5.33
CA ASN A 45 5.54 18.48 -4.29
C ASN A 45 4.50 19.11 -3.34
N SER A 46 4.60 18.86 -2.04
CA SER A 46 3.67 19.37 -1.04
C SER A 46 3.87 20.86 -0.75
N ASN A 47 2.93 21.45 0.01
CA ASN A 47 3.03 22.79 0.58
C ASN A 47 4.23 22.97 1.56
N GLU A 48 4.85 21.89 2.02
CA GLU A 48 6.08 21.90 2.83
C GLU A 48 7.35 21.77 1.97
N SER A 49 7.22 21.86 0.64
CA SER A 49 8.30 21.69 -0.32
C SER A 49 8.96 20.30 -0.25
N VAL A 50 8.16 19.27 0.01
CA VAL A 50 8.57 17.86 0.10
C VAL A 50 7.95 17.09 -1.04
N TRP A 51 8.74 16.25 -1.73
CA TRP A 51 8.19 15.35 -2.74
C TRP A 51 7.50 14.17 -2.07
N PHE A 52 6.29 13.83 -2.52
CA PHE A 52 5.56 12.65 -2.07
C PHE A 52 5.08 11.82 -3.25
N VAL A 53 4.97 10.52 -3.02
CA VAL A 53 4.13 9.64 -3.84
C VAL A 53 2.98 9.11 -3.00
N THR A 54 1.77 9.23 -3.52
CA THR A 54 0.53 8.73 -2.91
C THR A 54 -0.27 7.94 -3.94
N VAL A 55 -1.27 7.17 -3.51
CA VAL A 55 -2.28 6.60 -4.42
C VAL A 55 -3.61 7.37 -4.38
N HIS A 56 -3.67 8.43 -3.56
CA HIS A 56 -4.88 9.21 -3.33
C HIS A 56 -4.75 10.60 -3.94
N GLU A 57 -5.50 10.86 -5.01
CA GLU A 57 -5.44 12.14 -5.70
C GLU A 57 -5.78 13.34 -4.80
N HIS A 58 -6.69 13.17 -3.85
CA HIS A 58 -7.08 14.24 -2.93
C HIS A 58 -5.96 14.65 -1.96
N CYS A 59 -4.90 13.84 -1.82
CA CYS A 59 -3.71 14.21 -1.05
C CYS A 59 -2.76 15.11 -1.84
N VAL A 60 -2.88 15.21 -3.17
CA VAL A 60 -1.99 16.03 -4.01
C VAL A 60 -2.08 17.48 -3.57
N GLY A 61 -0.94 18.06 -3.20
CA GLY A 61 -0.82 19.42 -2.66
C GLY A 61 -0.81 19.52 -1.13
N HIS A 62 -1.12 18.42 -0.44
CA HIS A 62 -1.09 18.33 1.02
C HIS A 62 0.12 17.54 1.51
N THR A 63 0.40 17.61 2.81
CA THR A 63 1.44 16.81 3.46
C THR A 63 0.97 15.37 3.63
N GLY A 64 1.73 14.39 3.12
CA GLY A 64 1.47 12.96 3.33
C GLY A 64 1.68 12.11 2.08
N GLY A 65 1.90 10.83 2.26
CA GLY A 65 2.11 9.90 1.15
C GLY A 65 2.59 8.55 1.65
N ILE A 66 2.84 7.65 0.72
CA ILE A 66 3.40 6.31 0.96
C ILE A 66 4.92 6.39 1.05
N ILE A 67 5.54 7.14 0.13
CA ILE A 67 6.96 7.51 0.15
C ILE A 67 7.10 9.03 0.08
N GLY A 68 8.17 9.56 0.69
CA GLY A 68 8.42 10.99 0.77
C GLY A 68 9.90 11.31 0.76
N ALA A 69 10.27 12.42 0.13
CA ALA A 69 11.65 12.85 -0.05
C ALA A 69 11.84 14.22 0.59
N LEU A 70 12.48 14.24 1.77
CA LEU A 70 12.78 15.47 2.50
C LEU A 70 13.99 16.16 1.86
N ALA A 71 13.73 16.99 0.86
CA ALA A 71 14.68 17.99 0.40
C ALA A 71 13.88 19.25 0.07
N PRO A 72 14.21 20.41 0.68
CA PRO A 72 13.36 21.60 0.58
C PRO A 72 13.27 22.14 -0.85
N TYR A 73 14.20 21.79 -1.75
CA TYR A 73 14.20 22.22 -3.15
C TYR A 73 14.99 21.23 -4.01
N GLY A 74 14.49 20.92 -5.22
CA GLY A 74 15.20 20.09 -6.19
C GLY A 74 14.29 19.19 -7.02
N ALA A 75 14.86 18.58 -8.06
CA ALA A 75 14.18 17.57 -8.84
C ALA A 75 14.05 16.26 -8.03
N PRO A 76 12.97 15.47 -8.19
CA PRO A 76 12.72 14.29 -7.36
C PRO A 76 13.80 13.21 -7.52
N GLU A 77 14.50 13.15 -8.65
CA GLU A 77 15.65 12.25 -8.88
C GLU A 77 16.89 12.56 -8.02
N GLN A 78 16.96 13.74 -7.40
CA GLN A 78 18.09 14.16 -6.55
C GLN A 78 17.83 13.96 -5.07
N CYS A 79 16.64 13.47 -4.70
CA CYS A 79 16.19 13.44 -3.33
C CYS A 79 16.52 12.11 -2.64
N ALA A 80 16.81 12.18 -1.34
CA ALA A 80 16.86 11.00 -0.49
C ALA A 80 15.43 10.63 -0.05
N TRP A 81 14.98 9.45 -0.45
CA TRP A 81 13.62 8.99 -0.22
C TRP A 81 13.48 8.23 1.10
N LYS A 82 12.28 8.32 1.66
CA LYS A 82 11.84 7.65 2.87
C LYS A 82 10.52 6.96 2.60
N ARG A 83 10.24 5.89 3.33
CA ARG A 83 8.92 5.26 3.37
C ARG A 83 8.28 5.42 4.74
N TRP A 84 6.94 5.43 4.75
CA TRP A 84 6.20 5.30 5.99
C TRP A 84 6.27 3.84 6.49
N SER A 85 6.74 3.63 7.72
CA SER A 85 6.81 2.31 8.36
C SER A 85 5.76 2.11 9.45
N GLY A 86 4.69 2.90 9.43
CA GLY A 86 3.60 2.84 10.40
C GLY A 86 3.76 3.79 11.60
N PRO A 87 2.75 3.87 12.47
CA PRO A 87 2.67 4.88 13.54
C PRO A 87 3.83 4.87 14.55
N VAL A 88 4.37 3.68 14.84
CA VAL A 88 5.46 3.52 15.82
C VAL A 88 6.82 3.85 15.19
N GLY A 89 7.05 3.41 13.95
CA GLY A 89 8.35 3.59 13.28
C GLY A 89 8.49 4.92 12.55
N GLY A 90 7.38 5.53 12.14
CA GLY A 90 7.38 6.80 11.43
C GLY A 90 7.96 6.73 10.01
N TRP A 91 8.62 7.81 9.58
CA TRP A 91 9.30 7.88 8.28
C TRP A 91 10.74 7.36 8.39
N VAL A 92 11.05 6.27 7.69
CA VAL A 92 12.38 5.64 7.68
C VAL A 92 13.05 5.79 6.33
N ALA A 93 14.37 5.91 6.30
CA ALA A 93 15.14 5.96 5.05
C ALA A 93 14.87 4.70 4.21
N ASP A 94 14.71 4.87 2.91
CA ASP A 94 14.41 3.78 1.99
C ASP A 94 15.36 3.80 0.79
N THR A 95 16.37 2.92 0.83
CA THR A 95 17.37 2.77 -0.23
C THR A 95 16.84 2.04 -1.45
N ASP A 96 15.67 1.40 -1.34
CA ASP A 96 15.02 0.73 -2.45
C ASP A 96 14.18 1.68 -3.31
N VAL A 97 13.99 2.92 -2.84
CA VAL A 97 13.30 3.95 -3.61
C VAL A 97 14.28 4.68 -4.52
N GLU A 98 13.95 4.67 -5.81
CA GLU A 98 14.69 5.34 -6.87
C GLU A 98 13.71 6.18 -7.70
N VAL A 99 14.10 7.39 -8.08
CA VAL A 99 13.35 8.19 -9.06
C VAL A 99 14.31 8.61 -10.15
N THR A 100 13.92 8.40 -11.41
CA THR A 100 14.77 8.68 -12.56
C THR A 100 13.96 9.22 -13.74
N ALA A 101 14.59 10.09 -14.51
CA ALA A 101 14.09 10.53 -15.82
C ALA A 101 14.82 9.82 -16.99
N ASN A 102 15.78 8.95 -16.69
CA ASN A 102 16.51 8.18 -17.68
C ASN A 102 15.64 7.01 -18.18
N ALA A 103 15.49 6.90 -19.50
CA ALA A 103 14.66 5.87 -20.11
C ALA A 103 15.22 4.44 -19.94
N GLU A 104 16.54 4.25 -19.94
CA GLU A 104 17.17 2.94 -19.74
C GLU A 104 16.90 2.42 -18.32
N ASP A 105 17.14 3.27 -17.32
CA ASP A 105 16.81 2.95 -15.92
C ASP A 105 15.30 2.74 -15.75
N GLY A 106 14.48 3.53 -16.42
CA GLY A 106 13.03 3.39 -16.43
C GLY A 106 12.54 2.04 -16.94
N LEU A 107 13.07 1.60 -18.08
CA LEU A 107 12.76 0.27 -18.64
C LEU A 107 13.20 -0.87 -17.72
N ARG A 108 14.35 -0.72 -17.04
CA ARG A 108 14.81 -1.66 -16.02
C ARG A 108 13.80 -1.73 -14.87
N ILE A 109 13.35 -0.59 -14.34
CA ILE A 109 12.37 -0.53 -13.24
C ILE A 109 11.06 -1.24 -13.62
N GLU A 110 10.55 -1.00 -14.83
CA GLU A 110 9.33 -1.66 -15.32
C GLU A 110 9.51 -3.18 -15.45
N SER A 111 10.67 -3.63 -15.96
CA SER A 111 11.00 -5.05 -16.05
C SER A 111 11.11 -5.72 -14.68
N GLU A 112 11.79 -5.07 -13.72
CA GLU A 112 11.91 -5.55 -12.34
C GLU A 112 10.54 -5.66 -11.66
N GLN A 113 9.67 -4.67 -11.85
CA GLN A 113 8.32 -4.67 -11.31
C GLN A 113 7.49 -5.82 -11.89
N ALA A 114 7.52 -6.01 -13.21
CA ALA A 114 6.79 -7.10 -13.87
C ALA A 114 7.25 -8.48 -13.36
N GLN A 115 8.56 -8.69 -13.27
CA GLN A 115 9.13 -9.93 -12.76
C GLN A 115 8.78 -10.19 -11.29
N LEU A 116 8.82 -9.15 -10.45
CA LEU A 116 8.41 -9.25 -9.05
C LEU A 116 6.94 -9.63 -8.95
N MET A 117 6.07 -8.96 -9.70
CA MET A 117 4.62 -9.22 -9.70
C MET A 117 4.32 -10.66 -10.14
N GLU A 118 4.95 -11.12 -11.21
CA GLU A 118 4.78 -12.50 -11.70
C GLU A 118 5.22 -13.51 -10.65
N THR A 119 6.42 -13.33 -10.07
CA THR A 119 6.95 -14.20 -9.01
C THR A 119 6.04 -14.21 -7.79
N ARG A 120 5.49 -13.06 -7.43
CA ARG A 120 4.61 -12.89 -6.27
C ARG A 120 3.27 -13.58 -6.48
N ILE A 121 2.65 -13.42 -7.64
CA ILE A 121 1.42 -14.13 -8.00
C ILE A 121 1.65 -15.65 -8.03
N ALA A 122 2.77 -16.09 -8.62
CA ALA A 122 3.10 -17.50 -8.73
C ALA A 122 3.41 -18.18 -7.39
N SER A 123 3.90 -17.43 -6.40
CA SER A 123 4.24 -17.92 -5.06
C SER A 123 3.15 -17.65 -4.01
N ALA A 124 2.02 -17.05 -4.40
CA ALA A 124 0.90 -16.80 -3.52
C ALA A 124 0.32 -18.13 -2.99
N PRO A 125 0.05 -18.25 -1.67
CA PRO A 125 -0.68 -19.40 -1.14
C PRO A 125 -1.99 -19.62 -1.89
N ALA A 126 -2.24 -20.84 -2.37
CA ALA A 126 -3.47 -21.15 -3.10
C ALA A 126 -4.73 -21.01 -2.23
N SER A 127 -4.60 -21.30 -0.94
CA SER A 127 -5.64 -21.13 0.05
C SER A 127 -5.05 -20.73 1.40
N LEU A 128 -5.85 -20.05 2.20
CA LEU A 128 -5.56 -19.66 3.59
C LEU A 128 -6.78 -20.01 4.46
N VAL A 129 -6.55 -20.41 5.70
CA VAL A 129 -7.61 -20.66 6.68
C VAL A 129 -7.60 -19.53 7.72
N LEU A 130 -8.73 -18.84 7.84
CA LEU A 130 -8.91 -17.71 8.75
C LEU A 130 -9.78 -18.13 9.91
N ASN A 131 -9.27 -17.99 11.13
CA ASN A 131 -10.03 -18.10 12.37
C ASN A 131 -10.09 -16.72 13.01
N ILE A 132 -11.24 -16.05 12.93
CA ILE A 132 -11.45 -14.69 13.41
C ILE A 132 -12.77 -14.57 14.19
N PRO A 133 -12.86 -13.65 15.18
CA PRO A 133 -14.06 -13.48 16.02
C PRO A 133 -15.25 -12.83 15.29
N HIS A 134 -15.28 -12.92 13.96
CA HIS A 134 -16.37 -12.57 13.07
C HIS A 134 -16.79 -13.84 12.33
N GLY A 135 -17.83 -14.52 12.84
CA GLY A 135 -18.16 -15.89 12.42
C GLY A 135 -18.47 -16.04 10.92
N ASN A 136 -18.97 -15.00 10.26
CA ASN A 136 -19.26 -14.99 8.82
C ASN A 136 -18.02 -14.74 7.93
N LEU A 137 -16.89 -14.38 8.54
CA LEU A 137 -15.61 -14.12 7.85
C LEU A 137 -14.54 -15.16 8.22
N SER A 138 -14.85 -16.11 9.10
CA SER A 138 -14.00 -17.26 9.41
C SER A 138 -14.25 -18.39 8.44
N GLY A 139 -13.18 -19.01 7.94
CA GLY A 139 -13.27 -20.12 7.02
C GLY A 139 -12.09 -20.19 6.07
N THR A 140 -12.27 -20.93 4.98
CA THR A 140 -11.26 -21.07 3.93
C THR A 140 -11.39 -19.94 2.92
N TYR A 141 -10.26 -19.35 2.59
CA TYR A 141 -10.11 -18.32 1.57
C TYR A 141 -9.24 -18.86 0.45
N ARG A 142 -9.64 -18.63 -0.81
CA ARG A 142 -8.94 -19.14 -1.99
C ARG A 142 -8.43 -17.99 -2.85
N PHE A 143 -7.19 -18.12 -3.34
CA PHE A 143 -6.66 -17.19 -4.32
C PHE A 143 -7.34 -17.45 -5.68
N VAL A 144 -7.97 -16.42 -6.25
CA VAL A 144 -8.74 -16.51 -7.50
C VAL A 144 -8.05 -15.86 -8.70
N GLY A 145 -6.74 -15.58 -8.60
CA GLY A 145 -6.00 -14.86 -9.65
C GLY A 145 -6.20 -13.34 -9.64
N ARG A 146 -6.98 -12.82 -8.70
CA ARG A 146 -7.23 -11.38 -8.54
C ARG A 146 -6.09 -10.70 -7.79
N VAL A 147 -5.70 -9.52 -8.26
CA VAL A 147 -4.67 -8.69 -7.64
C VAL A 147 -5.25 -7.32 -7.29
N LEU A 148 -4.88 -6.79 -6.13
CA LEU A 148 -5.18 -5.44 -5.67
C LEU A 148 -3.93 -4.84 -5.04
N ASN A 149 -3.59 -3.59 -5.36
CA ASN A 149 -2.37 -2.93 -4.86
C ASN A 149 -1.10 -3.78 -5.11
N ALA A 150 -1.01 -4.44 -6.26
CA ALA A 150 0.06 -5.37 -6.62
C ALA A 150 0.26 -6.55 -5.64
N GLN A 151 -0.80 -6.89 -4.89
CA GLN A 151 -0.86 -8.02 -3.96
C GLN A 151 -2.01 -8.96 -4.33
N PRO A 152 -1.86 -10.28 -4.12
CA PRO A 152 -2.95 -11.24 -4.32
C PRO A 152 -4.16 -10.94 -3.42
N VAL A 153 -5.35 -11.29 -3.91
CA VAL A 153 -6.61 -11.23 -3.16
C VAL A 153 -7.16 -12.65 -3.00
N TRP A 154 -7.53 -13.01 -1.78
CA TRP A 154 -8.22 -14.26 -1.50
C TRP A 154 -9.70 -14.01 -1.19
N GLU A 155 -10.56 -14.88 -1.69
CA GLU A 155 -12.02 -14.81 -1.52
C GLU A 155 -12.48 -15.97 -0.62
N HIS A 156 -13.39 -15.67 0.30
CA HIS A 156 -13.99 -16.66 1.20
C HIS A 156 -14.83 -17.67 0.40
N GLU A 157 -14.62 -18.98 0.59
CA GLU A 157 -15.26 -20.01 -0.24
C GLU A 157 -16.79 -20.07 -0.10
N GLU A 158 -17.32 -19.74 1.09
CA GLU A 158 -18.75 -19.87 1.41
C GLU A 158 -19.45 -18.53 1.71
N GLY A 159 -18.81 -17.40 1.40
CA GLY A 159 -19.24 -16.09 1.90
C GLY A 159 -18.72 -14.92 1.07
N THR A 160 -18.88 -13.71 1.60
CA THR A 160 -18.47 -12.44 0.96
C THR A 160 -17.11 -11.94 1.43
N GLY A 161 -16.44 -12.69 2.30
CA GLY A 161 -15.17 -12.29 2.87
C GLY A 161 -14.07 -12.10 1.83
N LEU A 162 -13.30 -11.02 1.95
CA LEU A 162 -12.12 -10.74 1.13
C LEU A 162 -10.90 -10.54 2.03
N LEU A 163 -9.78 -11.20 1.69
CA LEU A 163 -8.47 -10.96 2.29
C LEU A 163 -7.57 -10.31 1.23
N PHE A 164 -7.06 -9.11 1.52
CA PHE A 164 -6.33 -8.28 0.57
C PHE A 164 -5.33 -7.37 1.28
N ALA A 165 -4.42 -6.74 0.54
CA ALA A 165 -3.57 -5.68 1.06
C ALA A 165 -4.11 -4.30 0.67
N ASP A 166 -4.17 -3.37 1.62
CA ASP A 166 -4.54 -1.99 1.33
C ASP A 166 -3.41 -1.19 0.66
N SER A 167 -3.66 0.10 0.40
CA SER A 167 -2.70 1.00 -0.26
C SER A 167 -1.41 1.21 0.53
N PHE A 168 -1.41 0.94 1.83
CA PHE A 168 -0.26 1.03 2.73
C PHE A 168 0.40 -0.33 2.98
N ASN A 169 -0.05 -1.40 2.32
CA ASN A 169 0.40 -2.79 2.50
C ASN A 169 0.11 -3.37 3.91
N PHE A 170 -0.97 -2.94 4.56
CA PHE A 170 -1.58 -3.73 5.62
C PHE A 170 -2.46 -4.81 5.01
N TRP A 171 -2.33 -6.04 5.50
CA TRP A 171 -3.31 -7.08 5.18
C TRP A 171 -4.62 -6.78 5.90
N ARG A 172 -5.74 -6.95 5.21
CA ARG A 172 -7.10 -6.66 5.69
C ARG A 172 -8.06 -7.80 5.39
N VAL A 173 -9.02 -7.99 6.27
CA VAL A 173 -10.21 -8.81 6.01
C VAL A 173 -11.44 -7.90 5.97
N ALA A 174 -12.19 -7.97 4.88
CA ALA A 174 -13.40 -7.21 4.65
C ALA A 174 -14.60 -8.12 4.39
N ASP A 175 -15.80 -7.60 4.65
CA ASP A 175 -17.06 -8.23 4.29
C ASP A 175 -17.57 -7.59 2.99
N GLY A 176 -17.24 -8.22 1.86
CA GLY A 176 -17.59 -7.76 0.52
C GLY A 176 -16.75 -6.61 -0.04
N GLU A 177 -17.01 -6.28 -1.30
CA GLU A 177 -16.28 -5.27 -2.09
C GLU A 177 -16.31 -3.87 -1.48
N THR A 178 -17.40 -3.51 -0.79
CA THR A 178 -17.53 -2.21 -0.14
C THR A 178 -16.50 -1.99 0.98
N GLY A 179 -15.89 -3.07 1.49
CA GLY A 179 -14.82 -3.01 2.48
C GLY A 179 -13.40 -3.01 1.89
N LEU A 180 -13.24 -2.77 0.58
CA LEU A 180 -11.92 -2.60 -0.04
C LEU A 180 -11.37 -1.16 0.09
N GLU A 181 -12.15 -0.25 0.67
CA GLU A 181 -11.70 1.12 0.94
C GLU A 181 -10.59 1.14 2.00
N GLU A 182 -9.69 2.12 1.90
CA GLU A 182 -8.61 2.28 2.89
C GLU A 182 -9.17 2.50 4.30
N GLY A 183 -8.54 1.87 5.31
CA GLY A 183 -8.98 1.98 6.70
C GLY A 183 -10.32 1.30 7.00
N SER A 184 -10.96 0.70 5.99
CA SER A 184 -12.13 -0.14 6.15
C SER A 184 -11.74 -1.60 6.44
N GLY A 185 -12.74 -2.47 6.59
CA GLY A 185 -12.55 -3.85 7.02
C GLY A 185 -12.75 -4.09 8.53
N MET A 186 -12.75 -5.36 8.90
CA MET A 186 -13.00 -5.84 10.27
C MET A 186 -11.73 -6.27 11.00
N VAL A 187 -10.72 -6.68 10.23
CA VAL A 187 -9.43 -7.18 10.71
C VAL A 187 -8.31 -6.53 9.89
N GLN A 188 -7.21 -6.14 10.52
CA GLN A 188 -5.99 -5.70 9.84
C GLN A 188 -4.71 -6.30 10.47
N SER A 189 -3.63 -6.43 9.71
CA SER A 189 -2.32 -6.77 10.27
C SER A 189 -1.83 -5.67 11.21
N ALA A 190 -1.08 -6.04 12.25
CA ALA A 190 -0.56 -5.06 13.19
C ALA A 190 0.52 -4.16 12.58
N ASP A 191 1.28 -4.72 11.63
CA ASP A 191 2.39 -4.09 10.93
C ASP A 191 2.16 -4.05 9.43
N ILE A 192 2.82 -3.09 8.78
CA ILE A 192 2.96 -3.05 7.32
C ILE A 192 3.72 -4.33 6.94
N SER A 193 3.11 -5.16 6.09
CA SER A 193 3.57 -6.51 5.77
C SER A 193 3.83 -6.62 4.26
N PRO A 194 4.76 -5.81 3.73
CA PRO A 194 4.85 -5.56 2.31
C PRO A 194 5.48 -6.73 1.55
N THR A 195 6.09 -7.68 2.24
CA THR A 195 6.81 -8.82 1.65
C THR A 195 6.44 -10.16 2.27
N THR A 196 5.61 -10.17 3.32
CA THR A 196 5.18 -11.39 4.02
C THR A 196 3.75 -11.76 3.63
N TRP A 197 3.49 -13.06 3.52
CA TRP A 197 2.13 -13.56 3.33
C TRP A 197 1.28 -13.35 4.59
N PRO A 198 -0.07 -13.31 4.45
CA PRO A 198 -0.96 -13.16 5.61
C PRO A 198 -0.69 -14.18 6.72
N SER A 199 -0.35 -15.43 6.36
CA SER A 199 -0.03 -16.49 7.34
C SER A 199 1.30 -16.29 8.09
N ALA A 200 2.16 -15.39 7.63
CA ALA A 200 3.42 -15.05 8.28
C ALA A 200 3.34 -13.76 9.13
N VAL A 201 2.17 -13.11 9.17
CA VAL A 201 1.94 -11.93 10.02
C VAL A 201 1.88 -12.37 11.48
N ALA A 202 2.70 -11.76 12.33
CA ALA A 202 2.82 -12.13 13.74
C ALA A 202 1.61 -11.70 14.58
N GLU A 203 1.06 -10.52 14.31
CA GLU A 203 -0.02 -9.94 15.09
C GLU A 203 -1.11 -9.35 14.20
N TRP A 204 -2.35 -9.54 14.62
CA TRP A 204 -3.55 -9.05 13.95
C TRP A 204 -4.39 -8.21 14.91
N LYS A 205 -5.09 -7.24 14.34
CA LYS A 205 -5.93 -6.30 15.06
C LYS A 205 -7.37 -6.43 14.58
N GLY A 206 -8.32 -6.50 15.51
CA GLY A 206 -9.75 -6.39 15.25
C GLY A 206 -10.25 -4.97 15.49
N LYS A 207 -11.30 -4.55 14.78
CA LYS A 207 -11.94 -3.26 15.04
C LYS A 207 -12.79 -3.36 16.30
N ALA A 208 -12.55 -2.46 17.26
CA ALA A 208 -13.27 -2.45 18.52
C ALA A 208 -14.76 -2.14 18.29
N VAL A 209 -15.61 -3.10 18.65
CA VAL A 209 -17.05 -2.93 18.79
C VAL A 209 -17.24 -2.34 20.18
N GLY A 210 -17.48 -1.03 20.30
CA GLY A 210 -17.49 -0.34 21.60
C GLY A 210 -18.27 -1.09 22.70
N GLY A 211 -17.72 -1.08 23.92
CA GLY A 211 -18.29 -1.74 25.11
C GLY A 211 -17.57 -1.32 26.39
N GLU A 212 -18.25 -1.49 27.55
CA GLU A 212 -18.17 -0.88 28.90
C GLU A 212 -16.81 -0.47 29.55
N SER A 213 -15.65 -0.56 28.90
CA SER A 213 -14.40 -0.03 29.46
C SER A 213 -14.19 1.44 29.09
N ASP A 214 -13.78 2.25 30.06
CA ASP A 214 -13.44 3.68 29.91
C ASP A 214 -12.29 3.96 28.91
N THR A 215 -11.72 2.92 28.31
CA THR A 215 -10.57 2.97 27.40
C THR A 215 -10.87 2.51 25.98
N CYS A 216 -12.06 1.96 25.70
CA CYS A 216 -12.36 1.38 24.39
C CYS A 216 -13.04 2.40 23.49
N VAL A 217 -12.30 2.97 22.52
CA VAL A 217 -12.88 3.88 21.53
C VAL A 217 -13.47 3.06 20.38
N PRO A 218 -14.78 3.16 20.08
CA PRO A 218 -15.38 2.45 18.95
C PRO A 218 -14.64 2.78 17.66
N GLY A 219 -14.24 1.75 16.91
CA GLY A 219 -13.50 1.90 15.67
C GLY A 219 -11.97 1.90 15.81
N GLU A 220 -11.43 1.85 17.03
CA GLU A 220 -10.00 1.63 17.26
C GLU A 220 -9.58 0.21 16.87
N TRP A 221 -8.33 0.08 16.41
CA TRP A 221 -7.74 -1.21 16.07
C TRP A 221 -6.97 -1.78 17.25
N LEU A 222 -7.49 -2.85 17.85
CA LEU A 222 -6.92 -3.48 19.03
C LEU A 222 -6.34 -4.85 18.65
N VAL A 223 -5.16 -5.17 19.18
CA VAL A 223 -4.54 -6.49 19.00
C VAL A 223 -5.49 -7.55 19.55
N ASP A 224 -5.77 -8.57 18.74
CA ASP A 224 -6.69 -9.65 19.10
C ASP A 224 -6.03 -11.01 18.83
N SER A 225 -5.56 -11.64 19.89
CA SER A 225 -4.85 -12.92 19.83
C SER A 225 -5.72 -14.09 19.35
N ARG A 226 -7.05 -13.91 19.28
CA ARG A 226 -7.98 -14.92 18.74
C ARG A 226 -7.94 -14.99 17.23
N ILE A 227 -7.41 -13.96 16.56
CA ILE A 227 -7.24 -13.94 15.11
C ILE A 227 -6.03 -14.78 14.74
N GLN A 228 -6.24 -15.79 13.91
CA GLN A 228 -5.20 -16.68 13.38
C GLN A 228 -5.42 -16.86 11.88
N ILE A 229 -4.33 -16.75 11.10
CA ILE A 229 -4.33 -16.99 9.65
C ILE A 229 -3.22 -18.01 9.36
N SER A 230 -3.55 -19.10 8.68
CA SER A 230 -2.62 -20.19 8.34
C SER A 230 -2.75 -20.65 6.90
#